data_AF-Q5IA25-F1
#
_entry.id   AF-Q5IA25-F1
#
_cell.length_a   1.000
_cell.length_b   1.000
_cell.length_c   1.000
_cell.angle_alpha   90.00
_cell.angle_beta   90.00
_cell.angle_gamma   90.00
#
_symmetry.space_group_name_H-M   'P 1'
#
loop_
_entity.id
_entity.type
_entity.pdbx_description
1 polymer ?
#
loop_
_entity_poly.entity_id
_entity_poly.type
_entity_poly.pdbx_seq_one_letter_code
_entity_poly.pdbx_strand_id
1 'polypeptide(L)'
;DVLYPKRTKYSKYRKGRCSRGREPDGTKLGFGRYGTKSCSAGRLSYRAIEAARRATIGQFHRAMSGQSRRNGKIWVRVLADLPITGKPTEVRMGRGKGNPTGWIARVSTGQIPFEMDGVSLSN
;
A
#
# COMPACT_ATOMS: atom_id res chain seq x y z
N ASP A 1 -1.16 8.93 9.68
CA ASP A 1 -2.43 8.21 9.54
C ASP A 1 -2.23 6.72 9.48
N VAL A 2 -3.15 5.98 10.10
CA VAL A 2 -3.09 4.52 10.25
C VAL A 2 -3.57 3.88 8.93
N LEU A 3 -2.68 3.15 8.24
CA LEU A 3 -2.97 2.49 6.95
C LEU A 3 -3.68 1.12 7.08
N TYR A 4 -4.34 0.86 8.21
CA TYR A 4 -5.02 -0.40 8.50
C TYR A 4 -6.32 -0.18 9.29
N PRO A 5 -7.31 -1.09 9.19
CA PRO A 5 -8.61 -0.91 9.85
C PRO A 5 -8.50 -1.04 11.37
N LYS A 6 -9.11 -0.11 12.11
CA LYS A 6 -9.18 -0.14 13.58
C LYS A 6 -10.14 -1.21 14.11
N ARG A 7 -11.21 -1.51 13.35
CA ARG A 7 -12.24 -2.50 13.70
C ARG A 7 -12.50 -3.37 12.47
N THR A 8 -12.59 -4.68 12.68
CA THR A 8 -12.96 -5.65 11.64
C THR A 8 -13.98 -6.63 12.20
N LYS A 9 -14.90 -7.10 11.34
CA LYS A 9 -15.92 -8.09 11.74
C LYS A 9 -15.29 -9.42 12.13
N TYR A 10 -14.23 -9.82 11.44
CA TYR A 10 -13.49 -11.05 11.68
C TYR A 10 -12.01 -10.75 11.83
N SER A 11 -11.32 -11.36 12.79
CA SER A 11 -9.87 -11.15 12.97
C SER A 11 -9.00 -12.04 12.09
N LYS A 12 -9.54 -13.17 11.60
CA LYS A 12 -8.79 -14.21 10.87
C LYS A 12 -9.39 -14.46 9.48
N TYR A 13 -8.82 -13.86 8.45
CA TYR A 13 -9.28 -14.00 7.06
C TYR A 13 -8.62 -15.18 6.33
N ARG A 14 -9.29 -15.72 5.30
CA ARG A 14 -8.66 -16.63 4.34
C ARG A 14 -7.65 -15.83 3.50
N LYS A 15 -6.42 -16.34 3.36
CA LYS A 15 -5.31 -15.61 2.70
C LYS A 15 -5.61 -15.19 1.25
N GLY A 16 -6.44 -15.98 0.55
CA GLY A 16 -6.75 -15.80 -0.86
C GLY A 16 -5.53 -15.94 -1.77
N ARG A 17 -5.76 -15.93 -3.09
CA ARG A 17 -4.68 -15.82 -4.10
C ARG A 17 -4.66 -14.40 -4.65
N CYS A 18 -3.49 -13.94 -5.11
CA CYS A 18 -3.43 -12.70 -5.90
C CYS A 18 -4.11 -12.93 -7.25
N SER A 19 -4.75 -11.90 -7.79
CA SER A 19 -5.43 -11.96 -9.08
C SER A 19 -4.42 -12.28 -10.20
N ARG A 20 -4.85 -13.05 -11.21
CA ARG A 20 -4.00 -13.50 -12.31
C ARG A 20 -4.40 -12.99 -13.70
N GLY A 21 -5.48 -12.20 -13.82
CA GLY A 21 -5.94 -11.79 -15.16
C GLY A 21 -7.28 -11.05 -15.24
N ARG A 22 -7.78 -10.49 -14.15
CA ARG A 22 -8.91 -9.55 -14.23
C ARG A 22 -8.36 -8.15 -14.07
N GLU A 23 -8.78 -7.23 -14.93
CA GLU A 23 -8.45 -5.82 -14.76
C GLU A 23 -8.94 -5.37 -13.38
N PRO A 24 -8.04 -4.87 -12.52
CA PRO A 24 -8.43 -4.36 -11.23
C PRO A 24 -9.08 -2.99 -11.38
N ASP A 25 -9.89 -2.62 -10.39
CA ASP A 25 -10.31 -1.24 -10.25
C ASP A 25 -9.09 -0.35 -9.94
N GLY A 26 -9.16 0.92 -10.33
CA GLY A 26 -8.08 1.88 -10.07
C GLY A 26 -6.87 1.75 -11.00
N THR A 27 -7.10 1.38 -12.27
CA THR A 27 -6.10 1.39 -13.35
C THR A 27 -5.85 2.78 -13.95
N LYS A 28 -6.79 3.70 -13.75
CA LYS A 28 -6.71 5.11 -14.16
C LYS A 28 -6.40 6.01 -12.98
N LEU A 29 -5.70 7.12 -13.24
CA LEU A 29 -5.47 8.17 -12.26
C LEU A 29 -6.81 8.79 -11.84
N GLY A 30 -7.01 8.99 -10.54
CA GLY A 30 -8.25 9.52 -9.97
C GLY A 30 -8.12 10.92 -9.38
N PHE A 31 -6.97 11.24 -8.79
CA PHE A 31 -6.77 12.46 -8.00
C PHE A 31 -5.53 13.24 -8.45
N GLY A 32 -4.39 12.57 -8.62
CA GLY A 32 -3.12 13.20 -8.97
C GLY A 32 -2.86 13.23 -10.47
N ARG A 33 -1.87 14.06 -10.87
CA ARG A 33 -1.39 14.13 -12.26
C ARG A 33 -0.44 13.00 -12.60
N TYR A 34 0.31 12.50 -11.61
CA TYR A 34 1.24 11.40 -11.77
C TYR A 34 0.89 10.27 -10.81
N GLY A 35 1.26 9.05 -11.15
CA GLY A 35 1.05 7.90 -10.29
C GLY A 35 1.97 6.74 -10.63
N THR A 36 2.07 5.81 -9.70
CA THR A 36 2.85 4.59 -9.87
C THR A 36 1.90 3.45 -10.20
N LYS A 37 2.19 2.69 -11.26
CA LYS A 37 1.39 1.55 -11.69
C LYS A 37 2.10 0.25 -11.30
N SER A 38 1.36 -0.70 -10.75
CA SER A 38 1.90 -2.01 -10.43
C SER A 38 2.09 -2.85 -11.69
N CYS A 39 3.32 -3.30 -11.97
CA CYS A 39 3.62 -4.16 -13.11
C CYS A 39 3.25 -5.64 -12.87
N SER A 40 3.08 -6.04 -11.61
CA SER A 40 2.84 -7.44 -11.24
C SER A 40 1.93 -7.55 -10.02
N ALA A 41 1.07 -8.56 -10.01
CA ALA A 41 0.18 -8.82 -8.89
C ALA A 41 0.97 -9.31 -7.66
N GLY A 42 0.62 -8.78 -6.48
CA GLY A 42 1.39 -9.02 -5.26
C GLY A 42 0.66 -8.65 -3.97
N ARG A 43 1.40 -8.72 -2.87
CA ARG A 43 0.93 -8.30 -1.54
C ARG A 43 1.87 -7.24 -1.01
N LEU A 44 1.34 -6.09 -0.64
CA LEU A 44 2.09 -5.03 0.00
C LEU A 44 1.80 -5.04 1.49
N SER A 45 2.85 -4.99 2.32
CA SER A 45 2.68 -4.81 3.76
C SER A 45 2.34 -3.36 4.08
N TYR A 46 1.57 -3.15 5.15
CA TYR A 46 1.28 -1.79 5.62
C TYR A 46 2.56 -0.98 5.89
N ARG A 47 3.63 -1.66 6.37
CA ARG A 47 4.94 -1.05 6.60
C ARG A 47 5.61 -0.60 5.31
N ALA A 48 5.54 -1.40 4.25
CA ALA A 48 6.10 -1.04 2.95
C ALA A 48 5.34 0.14 2.32
N ILE A 49 4.01 0.17 2.44
CA ILE A 49 3.19 1.28 1.95
C ILE A 49 3.55 2.57 2.71
N GLU A 50 3.68 2.51 4.03
CA GLU A 50 4.06 3.67 4.85
C GLU A 50 5.49 4.13 4.56
N ALA A 51 6.43 3.20 4.36
CA ALA A 51 7.80 3.52 4.00
C ALA A 51 7.86 4.26 2.66
N ALA A 52 7.15 3.77 1.64
CA ALA A 52 7.03 4.43 0.34
C ALA A 52 6.42 5.83 0.48
N ARG A 53 5.32 5.97 1.22
CA ARG A 53 4.67 7.27 1.48
C ARG A 53 5.64 8.27 2.14
N ARG A 54 6.32 7.85 3.21
CA ARG A 54 7.31 8.68 3.92
C ARG A 54 8.49 9.06 3.03
N ALA A 55 9.00 8.13 2.23
CA ALA A 55 10.08 8.38 1.30
C ALA A 55 9.68 9.45 0.28
N THR A 56 8.49 9.34 -0.34
CA THR A 56 8.01 10.34 -1.30
C THR A 56 7.79 11.71 -0.65
N ILE A 57 7.19 11.77 0.53
CA ILE A 57 7.03 13.02 1.28
C ILE A 57 8.40 13.63 1.61
N GLY A 58 9.35 12.82 2.07
CA GLY A 58 10.71 13.26 2.34
C GLY A 58 11.42 13.81 1.11
N GLN A 59 11.24 13.18 -0.06
CA GLN A 59 11.75 13.67 -1.33
C GLN A 59 11.12 15.02 -1.71
N PHE A 60 9.80 15.17 -1.56
CA PHE A 60 9.13 16.46 -1.81
C PHE A 60 9.64 17.55 -0.87
N HIS A 61 9.80 17.25 0.43
CA HIS A 61 10.35 18.19 1.39
C HIS A 61 11.77 18.62 1.02
N ARG A 62 12.62 17.69 0.56
CA ARG A 62 14.00 17.97 0.11
C ARG A 62 14.04 18.78 -1.20
N ALA A 63 13.17 18.47 -2.15
CA ALA A 63 13.10 19.21 -3.41
C ALA A 63 12.60 20.66 -3.21
N MET A 64 11.74 20.88 -2.21
CA MET A 64 11.19 22.19 -1.86
C MET A 64 12.16 23.12 -1.11
N SER A 65 13.24 22.59 -0.51
CA SER A 65 14.24 23.46 0.15
C SER A 65 15.02 24.38 -0.80
N GLY A 66 14.82 24.28 -2.12
CA GLY A 66 15.48 25.13 -3.11
C GLY A 66 14.58 25.90 -4.08
N GLN A 67 13.29 25.54 -4.22
CA GLN A 67 12.37 26.18 -5.18
C GLN A 67 10.99 26.34 -4.56
N SER A 68 10.45 27.57 -4.66
CA SER A 68 9.12 28.05 -4.23
C SER A 68 8.13 27.01 -3.67
N ARG A 69 7.63 27.30 -2.45
CA ARG A 69 6.70 26.55 -1.57
C ARG A 69 5.43 25.99 -2.25
N ARG A 70 5.54 25.05 -3.18
CA ARG A 70 4.39 24.31 -3.73
C ARG A 70 4.19 23.03 -2.94
N ASN A 71 3.11 22.97 -2.17
CA ASN A 71 2.74 21.78 -1.40
C ASN A 71 2.43 20.61 -2.33
N GLY A 72 3.43 19.75 -2.57
CA GLY A 72 3.24 18.47 -3.25
C GLY A 72 2.30 17.59 -2.44
N LYS A 73 1.26 17.05 -3.09
CA LYS A 73 0.26 16.19 -2.45
C LYS A 73 0.46 14.76 -2.91
N ILE A 74 0.40 13.82 -1.96
CA ILE A 74 0.45 12.38 -2.21
C ILE A 74 -0.86 11.75 -1.77
N TRP A 75 -1.38 10.85 -2.60
CA TRP A 75 -2.49 9.98 -2.27
C TRP A 75 -1.99 8.53 -2.23
N VAL A 76 -2.34 7.84 -1.15
CA VAL A 76 -2.20 6.38 -1.06
C VAL A 76 -3.57 5.78 -1.40
N ARG A 77 -3.66 5.08 -2.52
CA ARG A 77 -4.93 4.52 -3.03
C ARG A 77 -5.21 3.11 -2.53
N VAL A 78 -4.22 2.46 -1.93
CA VAL A 78 -4.32 1.11 -1.38
C VAL A 78 -4.36 1.15 0.14
N LEU A 79 -5.28 0.39 0.73
CA LEU A 79 -5.40 0.22 2.18
C LEU A 79 -4.98 -1.21 2.56
N ALA A 80 -4.24 -1.37 3.65
CA ALA A 80 -3.90 -2.69 4.16
C ALA A 80 -5.06 -3.24 5.00
N ASP A 81 -6.01 -3.88 4.32
CA ASP A 81 -7.30 -4.33 4.87
C ASP A 81 -7.31 -5.80 5.31
N LEU A 82 -6.30 -6.58 4.90
CA LEU A 82 -6.27 -8.01 5.16
C LEU A 82 -5.27 -8.36 6.26
N PRO A 83 -5.71 -9.00 7.36
CA PRO A 83 -4.79 -9.39 8.43
C PRO A 83 -3.98 -10.63 8.01
N ILE A 84 -2.68 -10.56 8.22
CA ILE A 84 -1.77 -11.71 8.20
C ILE A 84 -1.74 -12.31 9.58
N THR A 85 -1.87 -13.64 9.65
CA THR A 85 -1.66 -14.42 10.87
C THR A 85 -0.38 -15.21 10.80
N GLY A 86 0.36 -15.28 11.90
CA GLY A 86 1.56 -16.10 12.06
C GLY A 86 1.48 -16.96 13.32
N LYS A 87 2.05 -18.16 13.27
CA LYS A 87 2.35 -18.94 14.48
C LYS A 87 3.73 -18.50 15.02
N PRO A 88 3.98 -18.65 16.33
CA PRO A 88 5.33 -18.51 16.88
C PRO A 88 6.33 -19.46 16.19
N THR A 89 7.60 -19.11 16.24
CA THR A 89 8.66 -19.85 15.54
C THR A 89 8.87 -21.27 16.10
N GLU A 90 8.63 -21.47 17.40
CA GLU A 90 9.00 -22.71 18.12
C GLU A 90 7.88 -23.76 18.21
N VAL A 91 6.70 -23.50 17.61
CA VAL A 91 5.55 -24.41 17.77
C VAL A 91 5.37 -25.35 16.58
N ARG A 92 4.99 -26.60 16.87
CA ARG A 92 4.62 -27.58 15.84
C ARG A 92 3.36 -27.17 15.07
N MET A 93 3.18 -27.78 13.90
CA MET A 93 1.99 -27.61 13.07
C MET A 93 0.72 -28.17 13.76
N GLY A 94 -0.47 -27.76 13.32
CA GLY A 94 -1.75 -28.11 13.98
C GLY A 94 -2.21 -27.13 15.08
N ARG A 95 -3.09 -27.54 16.00
CA ARG A 95 -3.58 -26.72 17.15
C ARG A 95 -4.20 -25.36 16.79
N GLY A 96 -4.70 -25.22 15.56
CA GLY A 96 -5.40 -24.03 15.09
C GLY A 96 -4.52 -22.96 14.42
N LYS A 97 -5.14 -21.80 14.17
CA LYS A 97 -4.55 -20.69 13.41
C LYS A 97 -3.95 -19.65 14.35
N GLY A 98 -2.74 -19.19 13.99
CA GLY A 98 -2.00 -18.18 14.76
C GLY A 98 -2.71 -16.82 14.87
N ASN A 99 -2.10 -15.94 15.66
CA ASN A 99 -2.64 -14.62 15.94
C ASN A 99 -2.35 -13.65 14.78
N PRO A 100 -3.19 -12.62 14.56
CA PRO A 100 -2.90 -11.55 13.60
C PRO A 100 -1.60 -10.82 13.99
N THR A 101 -0.64 -10.74 13.06
CA THR A 101 0.68 -10.11 13.28
C THR A 101 0.87 -8.85 12.44
N GLY A 102 0.04 -8.62 11.42
CA GLY A 102 0.14 -7.44 10.58
C GLY A 102 -0.96 -7.38 9.53
N TRP A 103 -0.89 -6.35 8.69
CA TRP A 103 -1.86 -6.09 7.64
C TRP A 103 -1.20 -6.01 6.27
N ILE A 104 -1.89 -6.49 5.25
CA ILE A 104 -1.49 -6.40 3.85
C ILE A 104 -2.59 -5.82 2.99
N ALA A 105 -2.19 -5.17 1.90
CA ALA A 105 -3.03 -4.87 0.76
C ALA A 105 -2.73 -5.89 -0.35
N ARG A 106 -3.76 -6.36 -1.05
CA ARG A 106 -3.57 -7.05 -2.34
C ARG A 106 -3.50 -6.00 -3.44
N VAL A 107 -2.48 -6.12 -4.29
CA VAL A 107 -2.34 -5.27 -5.46
C VAL A 107 -2.37 -6.16 -6.68
N SER A 108 -3.13 -5.74 -7.68
CA SER A 108 -3.22 -6.45 -8.96
C SER A 108 -2.35 -5.76 -10.01
N THR A 109 -1.98 -6.51 -11.05
CA THR A 109 -1.31 -5.93 -12.22
C THR A 109 -2.14 -4.79 -12.80
N GLY A 110 -1.50 -3.65 -13.00
CA GLY A 110 -2.09 -2.45 -13.56
C GLY A 110 -2.79 -1.51 -12.57
N GLN A 111 -2.93 -1.90 -11.30
CA GLN A 111 -3.49 -1.05 -10.27
C GLN A 111 -2.52 0.07 -9.89
N ILE A 112 -3.05 1.25 -9.55
CA ILE A 112 -2.27 2.43 -9.15
C ILE A 112 -2.27 2.55 -7.61
N PRO A 113 -1.21 2.11 -6.89
CA PRO A 113 -1.13 2.25 -5.44
C PRO A 113 -0.89 3.67 -4.92
N PHE A 114 -0.14 4.51 -5.65
CA PHE A 114 0.18 5.88 -5.24
C PHE A 114 -0.07 6.87 -6.37
N GLU A 115 -0.59 8.04 -6.01
CA GLU A 115 -0.71 9.20 -6.87
C GLU A 115 -0.06 10.41 -6.24
N MET A 116 0.38 11.34 -7.08
CA MET A 116 1.05 12.56 -6.66
C MET A 116 0.71 13.73 -7.58
N ASP A 117 0.70 14.92 -7.00
CA ASP A 117 0.51 16.19 -7.69
C ASP A 117 1.40 17.27 -7.06
N GLY A 118 1.65 18.35 -7.79
CA GLY A 118 2.55 19.42 -7.36
C GLY A 118 4.03 19.10 -7.52
N VAL A 119 4.36 18.08 -8.33
CA VAL A 119 5.74 17.73 -8.70
C VAL A 119 6.05 18.25 -10.11
N SER A 120 7.23 18.85 -10.29
CA SER A 120 7.73 19.20 -11.61
C SER A 120 8.36 17.96 -12.24
N LEU A 121 7.95 17.62 -13.46
CA LEU A 121 8.74 16.74 -14.30
C LEU A 121 9.87 17.61 -14.86
N SER A 122 11.08 17.51 -14.31
CA SER A 122 12.24 18.06 -14.99
C SER A 122 12.49 17.20 -16.21
N ASN A 123 12.36 17.78 -17.40
CA ASN A 123 12.85 17.16 -18.64
C ASN A 123 14.36 17.05 -18.60
#